data_AF-X1EEL2-F1
#
_entry.id   AF-X1EEL2-F1
#
_cell.length_a   1.000
_cell.length_b   1.000
_cell.length_c   1.000
_cell.angle_alpha   90.00
_cell.angle_beta   90.00
_cell.angle_gamma   90.00
#
_symmetry.space_group_name_H-M   'P 1'
#
loop_
_entity.id
_entity.type
_entity.pdbx_description
1 polymer ?
#
loop_
_entity_poly.entity_id
_entity_poly.type
_entity_poly.pdbx_seq_one_letter_code
_entity_poly.pdbx_strand_id
1 'polypeptide(L)'
;TEKKAWYSMYKETVTIPGQFQKLIGAPVSIIFNETLGKETFDYWIKSTFRRANNRFRLWGNPIILGPKKVHVYGVDRHLWKPIFLELTDKYLTAIVPKGTCGNTIHRLICNIQRYIDPAAKAYIGDMEYKIMVDQSSRGIKYEPKC
;
A
#
# COMPACT_ATOMS: atom_id res chain seq x y z
N THR A 1 -18.99 -5.53 16.61
CA THR A 1 -17.69 -5.75 17.26
C THR A 1 -16.61 -5.70 16.21
N GLU A 2 -15.53 -4.94 16.40
CA GLU A 2 -14.39 -4.86 15.45
C GLU A 2 -13.97 -6.23 14.93
N LYS A 3 -13.87 -7.23 15.82
CA LYS A 3 -13.53 -8.62 15.46
C LYS A 3 -14.39 -9.18 14.32
N LYS A 4 -15.71 -8.91 14.29
CA LYS A 4 -16.60 -9.38 13.21
C LYS A 4 -16.32 -8.70 11.87
N ALA A 5 -15.95 -7.42 11.88
CA ALA A 5 -15.55 -6.69 10.67
C ALA A 5 -14.25 -7.25 10.09
N TRP A 6 -13.26 -7.49 10.96
CA TRP A 6 -11.99 -8.16 10.61
C TRP A 6 -12.22 -9.55 10.00
N TYR A 7 -13.06 -10.38 10.62
CA TYR A 7 -13.36 -11.72 10.10
C TYR A 7 -14.14 -11.73 8.78
N SER A 8 -15.00 -10.74 8.52
CA SER A 8 -15.76 -10.65 7.27
C SER A 8 -14.88 -10.38 6.04
N MET A 9 -13.69 -9.79 6.24
CA MET A 9 -12.78 -9.38 5.17
C MET A 9 -11.95 -10.55 4.60
N TYR A 10 -11.71 -11.60 5.39
CA TYR A 10 -10.99 -12.81 4.96
C TYR A 10 -11.76 -13.68 3.96
N LYS A 11 -13.09 -13.55 3.87
CA LYS A 11 -13.96 -14.59 3.28
C LYS A 11 -14.28 -14.46 1.79
N GLU A 12 -13.92 -13.36 1.11
CA GLU A 12 -14.38 -13.10 -0.26
C GLU A 12 -13.24 -13.13 -1.29
N THR A 13 -12.41 -14.17 -1.27
CA THR A 13 -11.43 -14.41 -2.35
C THR A 13 -12.14 -15.11 -3.53
N VAL A 14 -12.61 -14.33 -4.51
CA VAL A 14 -13.10 -14.90 -5.80
C VAL A 14 -11.93 -14.93 -6.79
N THR A 15 -11.54 -16.12 -7.20
CA THR A 15 -10.40 -16.38 -8.10
C THR A 15 -10.82 -16.13 -9.55
N ILE A 16 -10.26 -15.11 -10.20
CA ILE A 16 -10.33 -14.92 -11.65
C ILE A 16 -8.89 -14.87 -12.19
N PRO A 17 -8.50 -15.75 -13.13
CA PRO A 17 -7.17 -15.75 -13.73
C PRO A 17 -6.85 -14.43 -14.44
N GLY A 18 -5.64 -13.90 -14.26
CA GLY A 18 -5.14 -12.73 -15.02
C GLY A 18 -5.57 -11.35 -14.50
N GLN A 19 -6.39 -11.26 -13.44
CA GLN A 19 -6.66 -10.00 -12.74
C GLN A 19 -6.19 -10.10 -11.29
N PHE A 20 -5.45 -9.08 -10.82
CA PHE A 20 -5.13 -8.94 -9.41
C PHE A 20 -6.42 -9.02 -8.57
N GLN A 21 -6.39 -9.84 -7.53
CA GLN A 21 -7.52 -10.11 -6.64
C GLN A 21 -8.23 -8.82 -6.23
N LYS A 22 -9.56 -8.88 -6.13
CA LYS A 22 -10.38 -7.85 -5.49
C LYS A 22 -10.00 -7.86 -4.00
N LEU A 23 -9.04 -7.03 -3.61
CA LEU A 23 -8.60 -6.94 -2.22
C LEU A 23 -9.71 -6.27 -1.41
N ILE A 24 -10.41 -7.09 -0.63
CA ILE A 24 -11.61 -6.70 0.11
C ILE A 24 -11.17 -6.19 1.48
N GLY A 25 -10.94 -4.88 1.56
CA GLY A 25 -10.77 -4.16 2.83
C GLY A 25 -9.52 -4.47 3.65
N ALA A 26 -8.74 -5.51 3.33
CA ALA A 26 -7.63 -5.96 4.14
C ALA A 26 -6.58 -4.85 4.30
N PRO A 27 -6.09 -4.58 5.52
CA PRO A 27 -5.02 -3.62 5.69
C PRO A 27 -3.78 -4.12 4.96
N VAL A 28 -3.14 -3.20 4.27
CA VAL A 28 -1.81 -3.42 3.71
C VAL A 28 -0.81 -2.81 4.67
N SER A 29 0.04 -3.64 5.24
CA SER A 29 1.10 -3.19 6.14
C SER A 29 2.44 -3.31 5.43
N ILE A 30 3.19 -2.22 5.40
CA ILE A 30 4.54 -2.15 4.86
C ILE A 30 5.48 -1.83 6.02
N ILE A 31 6.37 -2.75 6.32
CA ILE A 31 7.32 -2.65 7.43
C ILE A 31 8.68 -2.31 6.83
N PHE A 32 9.29 -1.22 7.31
CA PHE A 32 10.63 -0.84 6.89
C PHE A 32 11.66 -1.75 7.54
N ASN A 33 12.73 -2.05 6.81
CA ASN A 33 13.86 -2.84 7.31
C ASN A 33 14.60 -2.09 8.42
N GLU A 34 14.74 -0.77 8.26
CA GLU A 34 15.32 0.11 9.26
C GLU A 34 14.37 1.26 9.58
N THR A 35 14.49 1.81 10.80
CA THR A 35 13.72 2.99 11.18
C THR A 35 14.18 4.19 10.36
N LEU A 36 13.24 4.85 9.69
CA LEU A 36 13.53 6.03 8.89
C LEU A 36 14.05 7.18 9.76
N GLY A 37 15.10 7.85 9.27
CA GLY A 37 15.54 9.13 9.84
C GLY A 37 14.42 10.16 9.80
N LYS A 38 14.36 11.04 10.80
CA LYS A 38 13.31 12.07 10.90
C LYS A 38 13.21 12.94 9.64
N GLU A 39 14.36 13.34 9.10
CA GLU A 39 14.41 14.15 7.87
C GLU A 39 13.84 13.41 6.66
N THR A 40 14.19 12.13 6.51
CA THR A 40 13.65 11.26 5.46
C THR A 40 12.14 11.11 5.58
N PHE A 41 11.63 10.88 6.80
CA PHE A 41 10.21 10.80 7.07
C PHE A 41 9.49 12.11 6.72
N ASP A 42 9.97 13.24 7.23
CA ASP A 42 9.38 14.56 6.97
C ASP A 42 9.39 14.90 5.47
N TYR A 43 10.51 14.60 4.78
CA TYR A 43 10.63 14.78 3.34
C TYR A 43 9.64 13.90 2.57
N TRP A 44 9.48 12.65 2.98
CA TRP A 44 8.53 11.74 2.36
C TRP A 44 7.09 12.24 2.48
N ILE A 45 6.65 12.67 3.67
CA ILE A 45 5.32 13.24 3.88
C ILE A 45 5.14 14.50 3.02
N LYS A 46 6.11 15.42 3.05
CA LYS A 46 6.07 16.67 2.27
C LYS A 46 6.01 16.40 0.77
N SER A 47 6.88 15.52 0.26
CA SER A 47 6.98 15.21 -1.17
C SER A 47 5.76 14.44 -1.69
N THR A 48 5.13 13.62 -0.84
CA THR A 48 3.94 12.85 -1.19
C THR A 48 2.68 13.72 -1.21
N PHE A 49 2.43 14.50 -0.15
CA PHE A 49 1.12 15.15 0.03
C PHE A 49 1.09 16.65 -0.27
N ARG A 50 2.23 17.35 -0.31
CA ARG A 50 2.29 18.79 -0.65
C ARG A 50 2.60 19.07 -2.13
N ARG A 51 2.90 18.05 -2.93
CA ARG A 51 3.19 18.20 -4.36
C ARG A 51 2.02 17.73 -5.23
N ALA A 52 1.57 18.61 -6.11
CA ALA A 52 0.53 18.30 -7.10
C ALA A 52 0.93 17.17 -8.05
N ASN A 53 2.21 16.95 -8.32
CA ASN A 53 2.67 15.81 -9.14
C ASN A 53 3.65 14.90 -8.37
N ASN A 54 3.16 14.20 -7.34
CA ASN A 54 3.97 13.23 -6.59
C ASN A 54 4.00 11.85 -7.28
N ARG A 55 5.10 11.11 -7.05
CA ARG A 55 5.35 9.76 -7.61
C ARG A 55 4.34 8.71 -7.14
N PHE A 56 3.81 8.88 -5.93
CA PHE A 56 2.86 7.94 -5.31
C PHE A 56 1.45 8.05 -5.89
N ARG A 57 1.14 9.15 -6.58
CA ARG A 57 -0.19 9.53 -7.06
C ARG A 57 -1.23 9.60 -5.95
N LEU A 58 -0.79 9.88 -4.73
CA LEU A 58 -1.67 10.07 -3.57
C LEU A 58 -2.01 11.54 -3.40
N TRP A 59 -3.18 11.80 -2.85
CA TRP A 59 -3.60 13.12 -2.40
C TRP A 59 -4.28 12.99 -1.04
N GLY A 60 -4.24 14.04 -0.24
CA GLY A 60 -4.83 14.07 1.09
C GLY A 60 -4.15 15.10 1.97
N ASN A 61 -4.80 15.45 3.08
CA ASN A 61 -4.23 16.37 4.06
C ASN A 61 -3.56 15.58 5.20
N PRO A 62 -2.24 15.71 5.41
CA PRO A 62 -1.55 15.07 6.52
C PRO A 62 -1.98 15.64 7.87
N ILE A 63 -2.47 14.77 8.74
CA ILE A 63 -2.79 15.06 10.14
C ILE A 63 -1.62 14.56 10.98
N ILE A 64 -0.84 15.49 11.53
CA ILE A 64 0.34 15.18 12.34
C ILE A 64 -0.15 14.84 13.75
N LEU A 65 0.05 13.58 14.17
CA LEU A 65 -0.32 13.10 15.51
C LEU A 65 0.87 13.04 16.47
N GLY A 66 2.09 13.18 15.94
CA GLY A 66 3.32 13.24 16.71
C GLY A 66 4.55 13.42 15.82
N PRO A 67 5.76 13.46 16.40
CA PRO A 67 7.00 13.72 15.65
C PRO A 67 7.28 12.72 14.52
N LYS A 68 6.74 11.50 14.65
CA LYS A 68 6.99 10.35 13.77
C LYS A 68 5.70 9.59 13.45
N LYS A 69 4.53 10.24 13.58
CA LYS A 69 3.22 9.64 13.31
C LYS A 69 2.31 10.62 12.59
N VAL A 70 1.86 10.21 11.41
CA VAL A 70 1.00 11.00 10.53
C VAL A 70 -0.15 10.14 10.02
N HIS A 71 -1.36 10.67 10.10
CA HIS A 71 -2.53 10.06 9.48
C HIS A 71 -2.90 10.84 8.22
N VAL A 72 -3.38 10.13 7.20
CA VAL A 72 -3.91 10.75 6.00
C VAL A 72 -5.22 10.08 5.62
N TYR A 73 -6.28 10.89 5.58
CA TYR A 73 -7.51 10.56 4.88
C TYR A 73 -7.36 11.08 3.45
N GLY A 74 -7.08 10.18 2.52
CA GLY A 74 -6.62 10.52 1.20
C GLY A 74 -7.40 9.86 0.07
N VAL A 75 -6.92 10.12 -1.14
CA VAL A 75 -7.46 9.58 -2.39
C VAL A 75 -6.29 9.09 -3.25
N ASP A 76 -6.44 7.90 -3.81
CA ASP A 76 -5.60 7.47 -4.93
C ASP A 76 -6.08 8.13 -6.21
N ARG A 77 -5.27 9.01 -6.79
CA ARG A 77 -5.59 9.74 -8.02
C ARG A 77 -5.55 8.87 -9.29
N HIS A 78 -5.18 7.60 -9.20
CA HIS A 78 -5.30 6.69 -10.34
C HIS A 78 -6.77 6.32 -10.62
N LEU A 79 -7.53 6.00 -9.57
CA LEU A 79 -8.93 5.59 -9.67
C LEU A 79 -9.90 6.53 -8.94
N TRP A 80 -9.38 7.60 -8.34
CA TRP A 80 -10.13 8.51 -7.47
C TRP A 80 -10.87 7.77 -6.34
N LYS A 81 -10.22 6.74 -5.78
CA LYS A 81 -10.77 5.94 -4.68
C LYS A 81 -10.18 6.38 -3.33
N PRO A 82 -10.97 6.31 -2.25
CA PRO A 82 -10.47 6.66 -0.93
C PRO A 82 -9.34 5.71 -0.51
N ILE A 83 -8.38 6.23 0.24
CA ILE A 83 -7.33 5.46 0.90
C ILE A 83 -7.03 6.09 2.25
N PHE A 84 -6.94 5.27 3.28
CA PHE A 84 -6.60 5.73 4.62
C PHE A 84 -5.19 5.25 4.95
N LEU A 85 -4.34 6.16 5.40
CA LEU A 85 -2.94 5.87 5.65
C LEU A 85 -2.59 6.23 7.09
N GLU A 86 -1.98 5.28 7.79
CA GLU A 86 -1.19 5.53 8.99
C GLU A 86 0.28 5.41 8.60
N LEU A 87 1.03 6.49 8.78
CA LEU A 87 2.43 6.62 8.40
C LEU A 87 3.26 6.83 9.66
N THR A 88 4.29 6.01 9.84
CA THR A 88 5.28 6.16 10.90
C THR A 88 6.69 6.09 10.33
N ASP A 89 7.70 6.28 11.17
CA ASP A 89 9.10 6.07 10.80
C ASP A 89 9.50 4.59 10.73
N LYS A 90 8.64 3.66 11.16
CA LYS A 90 8.93 2.21 11.19
C LYS A 90 8.07 1.40 10.22
N TYR A 91 6.86 1.87 9.97
CA TYR A 91 5.90 1.18 9.13
C TYR A 91 4.88 2.14 8.53
N LEU A 92 4.19 1.64 7.51
CA LEU A 92 3.04 2.25 6.85
C LEU A 92 1.89 1.24 6.83
N THR A 93 0.71 1.65 7.25
CA THR A 93 -0.52 0.87 7.10
C THR A 93 -1.48 1.62 6.19
N ALA A 94 -1.87 0.97 5.10
CA ALA A 94 -2.86 1.48 4.16
C ALA A 94 -4.14 0.64 4.23
N ILE A 95 -5.26 1.30 4.52
CA ILE A 95 -6.59 0.70 4.48
C ILE A 95 -7.26 1.15 3.20
N VAL A 96 -7.59 0.17 2.36
CA VAL A 96 -8.17 0.41 1.04
C VAL A 96 -9.59 -0.15 1.00
N PRO A 97 -10.63 0.68 0.77
CA PRO A 97 -12.02 0.24 0.73
C PRO A 97 -12.29 -0.81 -0.35
N LYS A 98 -13.34 -1.62 -0.13
CA LYS A 98 -13.80 -2.65 -1.08
C LYS A 98 -13.96 -2.08 -2.49
N GLY A 99 -13.43 -2.80 -3.49
CA GLY A 99 -13.54 -2.42 -4.90
C GLY A 99 -12.42 -1.53 -5.42
N THR A 100 -11.36 -1.30 -4.65
CA THR A 100 -10.13 -0.68 -5.13
C THR A 100 -9.19 -1.74 -5.70
N CYS A 101 -8.54 -1.44 -6.83
CA CYS A 101 -7.77 -2.43 -7.58
C CYS A 101 -6.41 -2.72 -6.92
N GLY A 102 -5.88 -3.92 -7.18
CA GLY A 102 -4.52 -4.30 -6.79
C GLY A 102 -3.42 -3.36 -7.30
N ASN A 103 -3.67 -2.56 -8.34
CA ASN A 103 -2.69 -1.61 -8.86
C ASN A 103 -2.39 -0.46 -7.88
N THR A 104 -3.36 -0.04 -7.08
CA THR A 104 -3.14 0.97 -6.03
C THR A 104 -2.13 0.46 -5.02
N ILE A 105 -2.35 -0.78 -4.55
CA ILE A 105 -1.53 -1.44 -3.54
C ILE A 105 -0.15 -1.78 -4.12
N HIS A 106 -0.10 -2.38 -5.31
CA HIS A 106 1.14 -2.68 -6.00
C HIS A 106 1.99 -1.43 -6.22
N ARG A 107 1.41 -0.33 -6.74
CA ARG A 107 2.14 0.93 -6.94
C ARG A 107 2.63 1.52 -5.62
N LEU A 108 1.84 1.44 -4.56
CA LEU A 108 2.25 1.89 -3.24
C LEU A 108 3.49 1.12 -2.78
N ILE A 109 3.42 -0.21 -2.78
CA ILE A 109 4.52 -1.09 -2.35
C ILE A 109 5.77 -0.85 -3.19
N CYS A 110 5.65 -0.88 -4.53
CA CYS A 110 6.78 -0.67 -5.43
C CYS A 110 7.41 0.72 -5.27
N ASN A 111 6.62 1.78 -5.05
CA ASN A 111 7.17 3.11 -4.82
C ASN A 111 7.88 3.23 -3.47
N ILE A 112 7.39 2.56 -2.42
CA ILE A 112 8.10 2.50 -1.14
C ILE A 112 9.44 1.79 -1.32
N GLN A 113 9.43 0.61 -1.95
CA GLN A 113 10.65 -0.16 -2.22
C GLN A 113 11.62 0.60 -3.13
N ARG A 114 11.12 1.37 -4.09
CA ARG A 114 11.98 2.11 -5.01
C ARG A 114 12.59 3.37 -4.41
N TYR A 115 11.84 4.11 -3.61
CA TYR A 115 12.20 5.48 -3.23
C TYR A 115 12.45 5.71 -1.74
N ILE A 116 11.99 4.80 -0.88
CA ILE A 116 12.07 4.96 0.58
C ILE A 116 12.99 3.90 1.18
N ASP A 117 12.65 2.62 0.98
CA ASP A 117 13.41 1.50 1.55
C ASP A 117 13.30 0.26 0.65
N PRO A 118 14.35 -0.08 -0.12
CA PRO A 118 14.40 -1.26 -0.98
C PRO A 118 14.19 -2.60 -0.28
N ALA A 119 14.48 -2.70 1.02
CA ALA A 119 14.33 -3.90 1.81
C ALA A 119 12.98 -3.99 2.54
N ALA A 120 12.09 -3.02 2.35
CA ALA A 120 10.78 -3.00 3.00
C ALA A 120 9.93 -4.22 2.61
N LYS A 121 9.28 -4.81 3.62
CA LYS A 121 8.40 -5.97 3.45
C LYS A 121 6.95 -5.54 3.51
N ALA A 122 6.14 -6.06 2.59
CA ALA A 122 4.73 -5.73 2.50
C ALA A 122 3.86 -6.97 2.79
N TYR A 123 2.77 -6.75 3.51
CA TYR A 123 1.82 -7.76 3.94
C TYR A 123 0.39 -7.30 3.62
N ILE A 124 -0.46 -8.23 3.22
CA ILE A 124 -1.89 -8.02 3.02
C ILE A 124 -2.61 -8.96 3.99
N GLY A 125 -3.17 -8.41 5.07
CA GLY A 125 -3.53 -9.22 6.23
C GLY A 125 -2.29 -9.96 6.74
N ASP A 126 -2.36 -11.29 6.84
CA ASP A 126 -1.24 -12.13 7.31
C ASP A 126 -0.33 -12.65 6.18
N MET A 127 -0.66 -12.37 4.92
CA MET A 127 0.08 -12.90 3.76
C MET A 127 1.15 -11.92 3.28
N GLU A 128 2.38 -12.38 3.15
CA GLU A 128 3.44 -11.58 2.52
C GLU A 128 3.13 -11.35 1.03
N TYR A 129 3.21 -10.08 0.62
CA TYR A 129 2.89 -9.67 -0.75
C TYR A 129 3.74 -10.37 -1.80
N LYS A 130 5.02 -10.63 -1.48
CA LYS A 130 5.94 -11.34 -2.38
C LYS A 130 5.40 -12.71 -2.78
N ILE A 131 4.87 -13.47 -1.81
CA ILE A 131 4.29 -14.79 -2.04
C ILE A 131 3.09 -14.69 -2.99
N MET A 132 2.23 -13.67 -2.80
CA MET A 132 1.09 -13.43 -3.68
C MET A 132 1.52 -13.12 -5.13
N VAL A 133 2.54 -12.28 -5.30
CA VAL A 133 3.08 -11.95 -6.64
C VAL A 133 3.69 -13.18 -7.31
N ASP A 134 4.51 -13.94 -6.57
CA ASP A 134 5.12 -15.16 -7.07
C ASP A 134 4.06 -16.18 -7.50
N GLN A 135 3.00 -16.36 -6.72
CA GLN A 135 1.87 -17.23 -7.08
C GLN A 135 1.14 -16.73 -8.34
N SER A 136 0.92 -15.42 -8.47
CA SER A 136 0.22 -14.84 -9.62
C SER A 136 1.01 -14.90 -10.93
N SER A 137 2.35 -15.00 -10.84
CA SER A 137 3.26 -15.04 -12.00
C SER A 137 3.64 -16.46 -12.43
N ARG A 138 3.34 -17.48 -11.62
CA ARG A 138 3.56 -18.89 -11.98
C ARG A 138 2.79 -19.25 -13.25
N GLY A 139 3.53 -19.68 -14.28
CA GLY A 139 2.97 -20.10 -15.58
C GLY A 139 2.90 -19.01 -16.65
N ILE A 140 3.26 -17.75 -16.33
CA ILE A 140 3.36 -16.67 -17.31
C ILE A 140 4.71 -16.77 -18.01
N LYS A 141 4.73 -17.28 -19.26
CA LYS A 141 5.89 -17.17 -20.14
C LYS A 141 5.93 -15.76 -20.72
N TYR A 142 6.92 -14.96 -20.34
CA TYR A 142 7.20 -13.70 -21.03
C TYR A 142 7.88 -14.04 -22.35
N GLU A 143 7.23 -13.75 -23.46
CA GLU A 143 7.92 -13.74 -24.76
C GLU A 143 8.94 -12.60 -24.72
N PRO A 144 10.22 -12.87 -25.03
CA PRO A 144 11.20 -11.79 -25.17
C PRO A 144 10.72 -10.89 -26.32
N LYS A 145 10.52 -9.61 -26.03
CA LYS A 145 10.30 -8.62 -27.07
C LYS A 145 11.60 -8.48 -27.86
N CYS A 146 11.56 -8.91 -29.12
CA CYS A 146 12.60 -8.64 -30.13
C CYS A 146 12.79 -7.14 -30.34
#